data_AF-A0A8F2F1Z0-F1
#
_entry.id   AF-A0A8F2F1Z0-F1
#
_cell.length_a   1.000
_cell.length_b   1.000
_cell.length_c   1.000
_cell.angle_alpha   90.00
_cell.angle_beta   90.00
_cell.angle_gamma   90.00
#
_symmetry.space_group_name_H-M   'P 1'
#
loop_
_entity.id
_entity.type
_entity.pdbx_description
1 polymer ?
#
loop_
_entity_poly.entity_id
_entity_poly.type
_entity_poly.pdbx_seq_one_letter_code
_entity_poly.pdbx_strand_id
1 'polypeptide(L)'
;MIRNDLRNIAIIAHVDHGKTTLVDELLKQGGVYRENQVVEERVMDNNDLERERGITILAKNTSVHYKDVKINIVDTPGHADFSGEVERTLGMVNGVILLVDAAEGPMPQTRFVLQKALEMNHRVIIVINKIDRPDARIHEVVDEVLELLMDLNANEEQLDSPIIYCSGRAGTASRSPDHQDADLRALFETILEYIPAPEGDGEGELQMLVSSIDYNDYVGRIAIGRIQRGAVRQQQEVMVCDYHEKHAPYRAKVVNLYQIDGLKRTAVESARMGDIVCISGLVDITIGETITSLSQPEALPFARISEPTIEMTFSVNDSPFAGREGKFVTSRQLRERLYRELLKDVSLRVKDGDSTDSFLVAGRGEMHLSILIETMRREGYEFSVSTPRVLYREVDGKRFEPVERLVIDVPEESVGAVMQKIAQRKGEMLQMTPQGSRTRLEYLIPSRGLLGYRSEFLTDTRGEGIMNSVFDSYQPFRGEVTRRFTGSLIAFETGEAVAYGLFGAQDRGVLFIGPGTPVYEGMVVGYSPKQDDIAVNVCRKKQMTNMRASGSDEALRLVPPRRMSLEECLEFLADDELLEVTPQNLRLRKRTLNNSQRMKEQSRAKKG
;
A
#
# COMPACT_ATOMS: atom_id res chain seq x y z
N MET A 1 28.27 -17.45 -15.84
CA MET A 1 27.48 -17.42 -17.09
C MET A 1 26.76 -16.09 -17.16
N ILE A 2 26.76 -15.43 -18.32
CA ILE A 2 26.05 -14.16 -18.56
C ILE A 2 24.89 -14.44 -19.52
N ARG A 3 23.66 -14.10 -19.14
CA ARG A 3 22.44 -14.33 -19.93
C ARG A 3 22.10 -13.15 -20.83
N ASN A 4 22.84 -13.00 -21.93
CA ASN A 4 22.63 -11.89 -22.87
C ASN A 4 21.23 -11.88 -23.51
N ASP A 5 20.56 -13.03 -23.54
CA ASP A 5 19.19 -13.25 -23.99
C ASP A 5 18.12 -12.72 -23.02
N LEU A 6 18.50 -12.20 -21.85
CA LEU A 6 17.58 -11.67 -20.84
C LEU A 6 17.94 -10.26 -20.38
N ARG A 7 16.91 -9.47 -20.06
CA ARG A 7 17.01 -8.29 -19.20
C ARG A 7 15.89 -8.33 -18.17
N ASN A 8 16.21 -8.12 -16.90
CA ASN A 8 15.22 -8.02 -15.83
C ASN A 8 15.24 -6.58 -15.33
N ILE A 9 14.12 -5.88 -15.50
CA ILE A 9 14.01 -4.45 -15.18
C ILE A 9 12.81 -4.20 -14.27
N ALA A 10 12.93 -3.22 -13.38
CA ALA A 10 11.80 -2.69 -12.64
C ALA A 10 11.43 -1.28 -13.12
N ILE A 11 10.15 -0.91 -13.08
CA ILE A 11 9.72 0.45 -13.36
C ILE A 11 9.29 1.12 -12.06
N ILE A 12 9.87 2.28 -11.78
CA ILE A 12 9.59 3.14 -10.64
C ILE A 12 8.92 4.39 -11.19
N ALA A 13 7.68 4.65 -10.79
CA ALA A 13 6.90 5.78 -11.28
C ALA A 13 5.98 6.32 -10.19
N HIS A 14 5.67 7.61 -10.25
CA HIS A 14 4.58 8.17 -9.49
C HIS A 14 3.24 7.87 -10.16
N VAL A 15 2.17 8.14 -9.43
CA VAL A 15 0.79 8.14 -9.92
C VAL A 15 0.69 9.00 -11.14
N ASP A 16 -0.07 8.54 -12.12
CA ASP A 16 -0.35 9.32 -13.33
C ASP A 16 0.87 9.73 -14.17
N HIS A 17 2.11 9.38 -13.82
CA HIS A 17 3.30 9.56 -14.67
C HIS A 17 3.27 8.65 -15.93
N GLY A 18 2.22 7.85 -16.10
CA GLY A 18 1.96 7.08 -17.31
C GLY A 18 2.68 5.73 -17.38
N LYS A 19 2.97 5.11 -16.23
CA LYS A 19 3.63 3.80 -16.14
C LYS A 19 2.90 2.73 -16.94
N THR A 20 1.60 2.57 -16.70
CA THR A 20 0.78 1.58 -17.41
C THR A 20 0.69 1.88 -18.89
N THR A 21 0.55 3.15 -19.27
CA THR A 21 0.54 3.57 -20.67
C THR A 21 1.85 3.21 -21.36
N LEU A 22 3.00 3.44 -20.71
CA LEU A 22 4.30 3.08 -21.25
C LEU A 22 4.47 1.56 -21.36
N VAL A 23 4.06 0.79 -20.35
CA VAL A 23 4.16 -0.68 -20.37
C VAL A 23 3.26 -1.28 -21.45
N ASP A 24 2.04 -0.78 -21.62
CA ASP A 24 1.14 -1.23 -22.69
C ASP A 24 1.79 -1.01 -24.06
N GLU A 25 2.47 0.11 -24.26
CA GLU A 25 3.13 0.43 -25.52
C GLU A 25 4.41 -0.38 -25.74
N LEU A 26 5.16 -0.68 -24.67
CA LEU A 26 6.24 -1.66 -24.69
C LEU A 26 5.73 -3.06 -25.08
N LEU A 27 4.55 -3.47 -24.58
CA LEU A 27 3.95 -4.76 -24.95
C LEU A 27 3.53 -4.79 -26.42
N LYS A 28 2.91 -3.70 -26.93
CA LYS A 28 2.49 -3.58 -28.34
C LYS A 28 3.68 -3.65 -29.30
N GLN A 29 4.72 -2.88 -29.02
CA GLN A 29 5.87 -2.76 -29.91
C GLN A 29 6.92 -3.86 -29.69
N GLY A 30 6.91 -4.51 -28.52
CA GLY A 30 7.78 -5.64 -28.16
C GLY A 30 7.29 -7.00 -28.65
N GLY A 31 6.53 -7.05 -29.75
CA GLY A 31 6.18 -8.28 -30.48
C GLY A 31 5.26 -9.27 -29.75
N VAL A 32 4.65 -8.90 -28.62
CA VAL A 32 3.78 -9.81 -27.83
C VAL A 32 2.42 -10.04 -28.50
N TYR A 33 1.95 -9.12 -29.34
CA TYR A 33 0.64 -9.22 -29.98
C TYR A 33 0.75 -9.66 -31.44
N ARG A 34 -0.03 -10.68 -31.82
CA ARG A 34 -0.40 -10.92 -33.22
C ARG A 34 -1.44 -9.87 -33.63
N GLU A 35 -1.41 -9.42 -34.88
CA GLU A 35 -2.23 -8.33 -35.46
C GLU A 35 -3.76 -8.38 -35.22
N ASN A 36 -4.32 -9.44 -34.62
CA ASN A 36 -5.76 -9.67 -34.43
C ASN A 36 -6.21 -9.85 -32.96
N GLN A 37 -5.43 -9.43 -31.97
CA GLN A 37 -5.85 -9.52 -30.56
C GLN A 37 -6.43 -8.18 -30.08
N VAL A 38 -7.71 -8.19 -29.68
CA VAL A 38 -8.37 -7.01 -29.08
C VAL A 38 -7.65 -6.66 -27.78
N VAL A 39 -7.08 -5.45 -27.72
CA VAL A 39 -6.37 -4.91 -26.56
C VAL A 39 -7.41 -4.32 -25.61
N GLU A 40 -7.50 -4.85 -24.38
CA GLU A 40 -8.08 -4.06 -23.28
C GLU A 40 -7.09 -2.92 -22.98
N GLU A 41 -7.53 -1.67 -23.12
CA GLU A 41 -6.72 -0.51 -22.74
C GLU A 41 -6.43 -0.58 -21.22
N ARG A 42 -5.14 -0.62 -20.82
CA ARG A 42 -4.62 -0.56 -19.44
C ARG A 42 -4.52 -1.88 -18.69
N VAL A 43 -3.56 -2.74 -19.04
CA VAL A 43 -3.48 -4.10 -18.48
C VAL A 43 -2.79 -4.17 -17.11
N MET A 44 -1.89 -3.24 -16.80
CA MET A 44 -1.14 -3.24 -15.54
C MET A 44 -1.98 -2.71 -14.37
N ASP A 45 -2.80 -1.67 -14.57
CA ASP A 45 -3.66 -1.07 -13.54
C ASP A 45 -5.09 -1.64 -13.55
N ASN A 46 -5.26 -2.96 -13.56
CA ASN A 46 -6.60 -3.57 -13.48
C ASN A 46 -7.26 -3.50 -12.10
N ASN A 47 -6.58 -2.94 -11.09
CA ASN A 47 -7.13 -2.80 -9.74
C ASN A 47 -7.54 -1.33 -9.50
N ASP A 48 -8.84 -1.05 -9.43
CA ASP A 48 -9.37 0.30 -9.20
C ASP A 48 -8.80 0.95 -7.92
N LEU A 49 -8.42 0.14 -6.93
CA LEU A 49 -7.73 0.54 -5.70
C LEU A 49 -6.37 1.19 -5.95
N GLU A 50 -5.59 0.64 -6.89
CA GLU A 50 -4.25 1.15 -7.23
C GLU A 50 -4.35 2.52 -7.89
N ARG A 51 -5.37 2.72 -8.74
CA ARG A 51 -5.65 4.00 -9.40
C ARG A 51 -6.11 5.07 -8.42
N GLU A 52 -7.05 4.75 -7.54
CA GLU A 52 -7.62 5.73 -6.59
C GLU A 52 -6.62 6.19 -5.53
N ARG A 53 -5.75 5.28 -5.07
CA ARG A 53 -4.73 5.60 -4.07
C ARG A 53 -3.43 6.08 -4.69
N GLY A 54 -3.29 5.89 -6.00
CA GLY A 54 -2.07 6.20 -6.70
C GLY A 54 -0.87 5.44 -6.13
N ILE A 55 -1.03 4.14 -5.95
CA ILE A 55 0.09 3.28 -5.56
C ILE A 55 -0.06 1.94 -6.25
N THR A 56 1.07 1.35 -6.62
CA THR A 56 1.10 -0.08 -6.95
C THR A 56 1.09 -0.86 -5.65
N ILE A 57 0.14 -1.77 -5.50
CA ILE A 57 -0.08 -2.51 -4.27
C ILE A 57 0.61 -3.87 -4.36
N LEU A 58 0.54 -4.54 -5.51
CA LEU A 58 1.19 -5.83 -5.74
C LEU A 58 2.11 -5.77 -6.96
N ALA A 59 3.31 -6.34 -6.84
CA ALA A 59 4.21 -6.49 -7.97
C ALA A 59 3.59 -7.42 -9.04
N LYS A 60 3.40 -6.91 -10.26
CA LYS A 60 3.03 -7.70 -11.44
C LYS A 60 4.24 -7.86 -12.35
N ASN A 61 4.45 -9.09 -12.79
CA ASN A 61 5.54 -9.41 -13.70
C ASN A 61 4.96 -9.56 -15.12
N THR A 62 5.58 -8.89 -16.08
CA THR A 62 5.27 -8.99 -17.50
C THR A 62 6.56 -9.20 -18.28
N SER A 63 6.46 -9.55 -19.56
CA SER A 63 7.64 -9.65 -20.42
C SER A 63 7.36 -9.20 -21.83
N VAL A 64 8.38 -8.67 -22.48
CA VAL A 64 8.37 -8.23 -23.89
C VAL A 64 9.57 -8.82 -24.60
N HIS A 65 9.45 -9.02 -25.92
CA HIS A 65 10.56 -9.52 -26.74
C HIS A 65 11.04 -8.41 -27.67
N TYR A 66 12.32 -8.09 -27.60
CA TYR A 66 12.92 -7.14 -28.52
C TYR A 66 14.17 -7.77 -29.13
N LYS A 67 14.17 -7.91 -30.47
CA LYS A 67 15.16 -8.71 -31.19
C LYS A 67 15.19 -10.14 -30.61
N ASP A 68 16.36 -10.67 -30.29
CA ASP A 68 16.52 -12.01 -29.69
C ASP A 68 16.60 -11.98 -28.15
N VAL A 69 16.18 -10.87 -27.52
CA VAL A 69 16.28 -10.66 -26.07
C VAL A 69 14.90 -10.54 -25.43
N LYS A 70 14.66 -11.32 -24.39
CA LYS A 70 13.46 -11.22 -23.55
C LYS A 70 13.70 -10.24 -22.40
N ILE A 71 12.84 -9.23 -22.30
CA ILE A 71 12.88 -8.22 -21.25
C ILE A 71 11.74 -8.50 -20.28
N ASN A 72 12.07 -8.92 -19.06
CA ASN A 72 11.11 -9.05 -17.98
C ASN A 72 10.95 -7.69 -17.28
N ILE A 73 9.70 -7.22 -17.24
CA ILE A 73 9.32 -5.97 -16.58
C ILE A 73 8.60 -6.33 -15.29
N VAL A 74 9.20 -5.94 -14.18
CA VAL A 74 8.70 -6.19 -12.84
C VAL A 74 8.16 -4.89 -12.28
N ASP A 75 6.89 -4.86 -11.93
CA ASP A 75 6.30 -3.66 -11.35
C ASP A 75 6.65 -3.51 -9.86
N THR A 76 7.04 -2.31 -9.43
CA THR A 76 7.41 -2.06 -8.02
C THR A 76 6.31 -1.29 -7.28
N PRO A 77 5.92 -1.71 -6.06
CA PRO A 77 5.08 -0.91 -5.19
C PRO A 77 5.71 0.46 -4.90
N GLY A 78 4.97 1.55 -5.11
CA GLY A 78 5.48 2.91 -4.96
C GLY A 78 5.51 3.44 -3.52
N HIS A 79 5.14 2.63 -2.52
CA HIS A 79 4.81 3.12 -1.18
C HIS A 79 5.57 2.41 -0.06
N ALA A 80 6.01 3.19 0.94
CA ALA A 80 6.92 2.74 2.01
C ALA A 80 6.39 1.61 2.90
N ASP A 81 5.08 1.54 3.14
CA ASP A 81 4.44 0.44 3.87
C ASP A 81 4.66 -0.93 3.19
N PHE A 82 5.06 -0.93 1.92
CA PHE A 82 5.46 -2.11 1.14
C PHE A 82 6.98 -2.26 0.99
N SER A 83 7.79 -1.61 1.84
CA SER A 83 9.27 -1.67 1.82
C SER A 83 9.84 -3.08 1.65
N GLY A 84 9.35 -4.05 2.44
CA GLY A 84 9.77 -5.44 2.31
C GLY A 84 9.35 -6.13 1.00
N GLU A 85 8.34 -5.63 0.29
CA GLU A 85 8.00 -6.09 -1.06
C GLU A 85 8.83 -5.40 -2.12
N VAL A 86 9.11 -4.10 -1.96
CA VAL A 86 10.01 -3.33 -2.82
C VAL A 86 11.39 -3.96 -2.87
N GLU A 87 12.00 -4.26 -1.73
CA GLU A 87 13.34 -4.88 -1.69
C GLU A 87 13.36 -6.27 -2.36
N ARG A 88 12.29 -7.07 -2.19
CA ARG A 88 12.17 -8.38 -2.85
C ARG A 88 12.05 -8.26 -4.36
N THR A 89 11.32 -7.25 -4.81
CA THR A 89 11.07 -6.97 -6.22
C THR A 89 12.34 -6.47 -6.90
N LEU A 90 13.05 -5.53 -6.25
CA LEU A 90 14.34 -5.04 -6.69
C LEU A 90 15.40 -6.17 -6.73
N GLY A 91 15.37 -7.10 -5.78
CA GLY A 91 16.26 -8.27 -5.78
C GLY A 91 16.09 -9.22 -6.99
N MET A 92 14.96 -9.18 -7.71
CA MET A 92 14.74 -9.96 -8.92
C MET A 92 15.30 -9.29 -10.19
N VAL A 93 15.57 -7.99 -10.16
CA VAL A 93 15.96 -7.22 -11.35
C VAL A 93 17.45 -6.90 -11.37
N ASN A 94 17.92 -6.37 -12.49
CA ASN A 94 19.31 -5.99 -12.73
C ASN A 94 19.46 -4.47 -12.96
N GLY A 95 18.36 -3.78 -13.27
CA GLY A 95 18.30 -2.33 -13.39
C GLY A 95 16.88 -1.82 -13.20
N VAL A 96 16.74 -0.51 -13.08
CA VAL A 96 15.47 0.17 -12.86
C VAL A 96 15.27 1.28 -13.88
N ILE A 97 14.01 1.53 -14.24
CA ILE A 97 13.58 2.66 -15.05
C ILE A 97 12.86 3.63 -14.12
N LEU A 98 13.39 4.84 -13.99
CA LEU A 98 12.74 5.94 -13.27
C LEU A 98 11.88 6.73 -14.27
N LEU A 99 10.56 6.63 -14.13
CA LEU A 99 9.60 7.30 -14.99
C LEU A 99 9.08 8.59 -14.35
N VAL A 100 9.35 9.71 -15.01
CA VAL A 100 9.08 11.07 -14.51
C VAL A 100 8.20 11.82 -15.52
N ASP A 101 7.17 12.52 -15.07
CA ASP A 101 6.34 13.35 -15.95
C ASP A 101 7.08 14.66 -16.31
N ALA A 102 7.07 15.01 -17.59
CA ALA A 102 7.78 16.17 -18.12
C ALA A 102 7.26 17.54 -17.66
N ALA A 103 6.04 17.61 -17.13
CA ALA A 103 5.47 18.84 -16.58
C ALA A 103 5.60 18.88 -15.06
N GLU A 104 5.33 17.75 -14.40
CA GLU A 104 5.25 17.66 -12.94
C GLU A 104 6.59 17.45 -12.24
N GLY A 105 7.54 16.75 -12.87
CA GLY A 105 8.85 16.47 -12.28
C GLY A 105 8.87 15.27 -11.33
N PRO A 106 9.99 15.04 -10.61
CA PRO A 106 10.13 13.91 -9.69
C PRO A 106 9.26 14.09 -8.44
N MET A 107 8.53 13.04 -8.07
CA MET A 107 7.56 13.10 -6.98
C MET A 107 8.08 12.42 -5.69
N PRO A 108 7.64 12.89 -4.51
CA PRO A 108 8.09 12.38 -3.21
C PRO A 108 7.94 10.85 -3.04
N GLN A 109 6.91 10.25 -3.64
CA GLN A 109 6.59 8.83 -3.53
C GLN A 109 7.64 7.95 -4.24
N THR A 110 8.17 8.39 -5.38
CA THR A 110 9.20 7.63 -6.12
C THR A 110 10.56 7.62 -5.43
N ARG A 111 10.81 8.60 -4.56
CA ARG A 111 12.10 8.80 -3.89
C ARG A 111 12.48 7.61 -3.01
N PHE A 112 11.53 7.02 -2.29
CA PHE A 112 11.80 5.87 -1.40
C PHE A 112 12.26 4.63 -2.20
N VAL A 113 11.53 4.27 -3.25
CA VAL A 113 11.84 3.10 -4.07
C VAL A 113 13.16 3.32 -4.83
N LEU A 114 13.38 4.54 -5.33
CA LEU A 114 14.63 4.91 -6.00
C LEU A 114 15.81 4.84 -5.04
N GLN A 115 15.70 5.37 -3.81
CA GLN A 115 16.75 5.27 -2.80
C GLN A 115 17.15 3.81 -2.56
N LYS A 116 16.18 2.91 -2.42
CA LYS A 116 16.44 1.48 -2.24
C LYS A 116 17.13 0.84 -3.45
N ALA A 117 16.72 1.22 -4.66
CA ALA A 117 17.38 0.76 -5.88
C ALA A 117 18.85 1.22 -5.95
N LEU A 118 19.12 2.47 -5.56
CA LEU A 118 20.47 3.04 -5.51
C LEU A 118 21.34 2.36 -4.43
N GLU A 119 20.80 2.12 -3.23
CA GLU A 119 21.46 1.38 -2.14
C GLU A 119 21.87 -0.05 -2.58
N MET A 120 21.09 -0.66 -3.47
CA MET A 120 21.36 -1.98 -4.06
C MET A 120 22.30 -1.92 -5.29
N ASN A 121 22.86 -0.76 -5.62
CA ASN A 121 23.71 -0.51 -6.78
C ASN A 121 23.07 -0.88 -8.12
N HIS A 122 21.74 -0.77 -8.24
CA HIS A 122 21.09 -0.96 -9.53
C HIS A 122 21.42 0.19 -10.49
N ARG A 123 21.54 -0.16 -11.78
CA ARG A 123 21.64 0.82 -12.88
C ARG A 123 20.28 1.47 -13.09
N VAL A 124 20.26 2.79 -13.27
CA VAL A 124 19.04 3.58 -13.46
C VAL A 124 18.96 4.10 -14.89
N ILE A 125 17.83 3.93 -15.57
CA ILE A 125 17.51 4.67 -16.80
C ILE A 125 16.45 5.71 -16.45
N ILE A 126 16.70 6.96 -16.79
CA ILE A 126 15.74 8.05 -16.55
C ILE A 126 14.86 8.17 -17.79
N VAL A 127 13.54 8.10 -17.61
CA VAL A 127 12.56 8.29 -18.67
C VAL A 127 11.68 9.48 -18.34
N ILE A 128 11.82 10.55 -19.12
CA ILE A 128 10.96 11.73 -19.07
C ILE A 128 9.77 11.50 -20.00
N ASN A 129 8.59 11.30 -19.43
CA ASN A 129 7.37 10.92 -20.13
C ASN A 129 6.42 12.11 -20.32
N LYS A 130 5.44 11.93 -21.21
CA LYS A 130 4.42 12.93 -21.58
C LYS A 130 5.01 14.22 -22.14
N ILE A 131 6.11 14.13 -22.88
CA ILE A 131 6.71 15.30 -23.53
C ILE A 131 5.81 15.91 -24.63
N ASP A 132 4.76 15.20 -25.04
CA ASP A 132 3.74 15.70 -25.97
C ASP A 132 2.80 16.74 -25.34
N ARG A 133 2.92 16.98 -24.03
CA ARG A 133 2.15 17.99 -23.32
C ARG A 133 2.63 19.41 -23.63
N PRO A 134 1.72 20.37 -23.82
CA PRO A 134 2.10 21.77 -24.07
C PRO A 134 2.76 22.46 -22.87
N ASP A 135 2.53 21.95 -21.66
CA ASP A 135 3.09 22.43 -20.39
C ASP A 135 4.36 21.67 -19.96
N ALA A 136 4.98 20.90 -20.86
CA ALA A 136 6.22 20.17 -20.56
C ALA A 136 7.41 21.13 -20.33
N ARG A 137 8.11 20.94 -19.21
CA ARG A 137 9.28 21.69 -18.75
C ARG A 137 10.52 20.81 -18.75
N ILE A 138 10.85 20.24 -19.91
CA ILE A 138 11.81 19.13 -20.03
C ILE A 138 13.17 19.43 -19.38
N HIS A 139 13.76 20.61 -19.67
CA HIS A 139 15.08 20.97 -19.12
C HIS A 139 15.05 21.11 -17.60
N GLU A 140 14.05 21.79 -17.06
CA GLU A 140 13.90 21.98 -15.60
C GLU A 140 13.70 20.63 -14.90
N VAL A 141 12.85 19.76 -15.47
CA VAL A 141 12.61 18.42 -14.90
C VAL A 141 13.86 17.55 -14.94
N VAL A 142 14.70 17.65 -15.97
CA VAL A 142 15.98 16.93 -16.02
C VAL A 142 16.90 17.39 -14.88
N ASP A 143 17.00 18.70 -14.65
CA ASP A 143 17.79 19.24 -13.54
C ASP A 143 17.23 18.78 -12.19
N GLU A 144 15.91 18.84 -11.98
CA GLU A 144 15.22 18.34 -10.78
C GLU A 144 15.50 16.85 -10.51
N VAL A 145 15.56 16.01 -11.56
CA VAL A 145 15.88 14.57 -11.41
C VAL A 145 17.35 14.34 -11.06
N LEU A 146 18.26 15.13 -11.64
CA LEU A 146 19.68 15.04 -11.29
C LEU A 146 19.91 15.48 -9.83
N GLU A 147 19.26 16.57 -9.39
CA GLU A 147 19.25 17.00 -7.99
C GLU A 147 18.73 15.90 -7.07
N LEU A 148 17.62 15.23 -7.46
CA LEU A 148 17.09 14.09 -6.71
C LEU A 148 18.13 12.96 -6.56
N LEU A 149 18.84 12.60 -7.62
CA LEU A 149 19.87 11.56 -7.57
C LEU A 149 21.03 11.96 -6.66
N MET A 150 21.46 13.22 -6.72
CA MET A 150 22.49 13.76 -5.83
C MET A 150 22.06 13.73 -4.36
N ASP A 151 20.83 14.15 -4.07
CA ASP A 151 20.25 14.13 -2.72
C ASP A 151 20.15 12.71 -2.14
N LEU A 152 19.98 11.71 -3.02
CA LEU A 152 19.94 10.30 -2.66
C LEU A 152 21.32 9.64 -2.56
N ASN A 153 22.41 10.41 -2.71
CA ASN A 153 23.79 9.93 -2.74
C ASN A 153 24.04 8.88 -3.83
N ALA A 154 23.50 9.09 -5.04
CA ALA A 154 23.83 8.28 -6.20
C ALA A 154 25.35 8.28 -6.46
N ASN A 155 25.88 7.12 -6.85
CA ASN A 155 27.30 7.00 -7.23
C ASN A 155 27.56 7.64 -8.61
N GLU A 156 28.84 7.83 -8.99
CA GLU A 156 29.21 8.47 -10.27
C GLU A 156 28.55 7.78 -11.47
N GLU A 157 28.55 6.44 -11.49
CA GLU A 157 27.92 5.66 -12.56
C GLU A 157 26.40 5.86 -12.65
N GLN A 158 25.73 6.10 -11.51
CA GLN A 158 24.30 6.36 -11.43
C GLN A 158 23.96 7.82 -11.77
N LEU A 159 24.89 8.76 -11.55
CA LEU A 159 24.73 10.15 -11.97
C LEU A 159 24.82 10.28 -13.51
N ASP A 160 25.64 9.46 -14.15
CA ASP A 160 25.76 9.37 -15.62
C ASP A 160 24.66 8.50 -16.27
N SER A 161 23.49 8.38 -15.61
CA SER A 161 22.37 7.59 -16.11
C SER A 161 21.83 8.13 -17.44
N PRO A 162 21.55 7.26 -18.43
CA PRO A 162 20.99 7.70 -19.70
C PRO A 162 19.57 8.24 -19.52
N ILE A 163 19.29 9.35 -20.19
CA ILE A 163 17.98 10.01 -20.21
C ILE A 163 17.29 9.73 -21.54
N ILE A 164 16.05 9.26 -21.47
CA ILE A 164 15.19 9.01 -22.63
C ILE A 164 13.92 9.86 -22.52
N TYR A 165 13.54 10.49 -23.61
CA TYR A 165 12.35 11.34 -23.71
C TYR A 165 11.26 10.56 -24.43
N CYS A 166 10.14 10.33 -23.76
CA CYS A 166 9.06 9.47 -24.22
C CYS A 166 7.71 10.19 -24.24
N SER A 167 6.85 9.75 -25.16
CA SER A 167 5.40 9.91 -25.03
C SER A 167 4.77 8.53 -25.02
N GLY A 168 4.38 8.04 -23.84
CA GLY A 168 3.66 6.77 -23.72
C GLY A 168 2.33 6.76 -24.49
N ARG A 169 1.69 7.92 -24.66
CA ARG A 169 0.43 8.04 -25.42
C ARG A 169 0.65 7.90 -26.93
N ALA A 170 1.71 8.52 -27.47
CA ALA A 170 2.04 8.45 -28.89
C ALA A 170 2.87 7.21 -29.24
N GLY A 171 3.46 6.55 -28.24
CA GLY A 171 4.35 5.41 -28.40
C GLY A 171 5.71 5.75 -29.00
N THR A 172 6.20 6.96 -28.71
CA THR A 172 7.45 7.49 -29.23
C THR A 172 8.49 7.59 -28.12
N ALA A 173 9.76 7.32 -28.44
CA ALA A 173 10.90 7.55 -27.54
C ALA A 173 12.09 8.12 -28.32
N SER A 174 12.95 8.88 -27.66
CA SER A 174 14.18 9.40 -28.26
C SER A 174 15.24 9.72 -27.20
N ARG A 175 16.50 9.79 -27.62
CA ARG A 175 17.64 10.21 -26.79
C ARG A 175 17.82 11.73 -26.70
N SER A 176 17.05 12.48 -27.48
CA SER A 176 17.08 13.95 -27.54
C SER A 176 15.69 14.53 -27.24
N PRO A 177 15.60 15.66 -26.53
CA PRO A 177 14.30 16.29 -26.25
C PRO A 177 13.67 16.93 -27.50
N ASP A 178 14.48 17.32 -28.49
CA ASP A 178 14.03 18.07 -29.67
C ASP A 178 13.50 17.18 -30.80
N HIS A 179 13.82 15.90 -30.77
CA HIS A 179 13.43 14.92 -31.77
C HIS A 179 12.69 13.77 -31.12
N GLN A 180 11.65 13.26 -31.78
CA GLN A 180 10.95 12.04 -31.38
C GLN A 180 10.99 11.06 -32.52
N ASP A 181 11.52 9.86 -32.26
CA ASP A 181 11.39 8.75 -33.18
C ASP A 181 9.94 8.27 -33.19
N ALA A 182 9.53 7.58 -34.25
CA ALA A 182 8.15 7.12 -34.41
C ALA A 182 7.76 5.95 -33.48
N ASP A 183 8.72 5.39 -32.73
CA ASP A 183 8.54 4.19 -31.92
C ASP A 183 9.42 4.21 -30.66
N LEU A 184 9.33 3.16 -29.84
CA LEU A 184 10.07 3.00 -28.59
C LEU A 184 11.47 2.39 -28.77
N ARG A 185 12.02 2.31 -30.01
CA ARG A 185 13.33 1.69 -30.25
C ARG A 185 14.44 2.29 -29.39
N ALA A 186 14.47 3.62 -29.25
CA ALA A 186 15.45 4.29 -28.41
C ALA A 186 15.46 3.79 -26.96
N LEU A 187 14.28 3.51 -26.39
CA LEU A 187 14.15 2.95 -25.04
C LEU A 187 14.61 1.50 -25.00
N PHE A 188 14.17 0.66 -25.95
CA PHE A 188 14.57 -0.75 -26.02
C PHE A 188 16.09 -0.92 -26.17
N GLU A 189 16.72 -0.16 -27.06
CA GLU A 189 18.16 -0.25 -27.30
C GLU A 189 18.95 0.22 -26.08
N THR A 190 18.50 1.28 -25.41
CA THR A 190 19.12 1.76 -24.18
C THR A 190 19.00 0.75 -23.04
N ILE A 191 17.88 0.03 -22.91
CA ILE A 191 17.74 -1.08 -21.94
C ILE A 191 18.78 -2.18 -22.22
N LEU A 192 18.96 -2.56 -23.49
CA LEU A 192 19.89 -3.62 -23.87
C LEU A 192 21.36 -3.22 -23.65
N GLU A 193 21.69 -1.96 -23.93
CA GLU A 193 23.05 -1.39 -23.84
C GLU A 193 23.47 -1.09 -22.39
N TYR A 194 22.59 -0.49 -21.59
CA TYR A 194 22.94 0.05 -20.28
C TYR A 194 22.62 -0.89 -19.11
N ILE A 195 21.53 -1.67 -19.19
CA ILE A 195 21.16 -2.57 -18.10
C ILE A 195 21.93 -3.88 -18.24
N PRO A 196 22.66 -4.33 -17.20
CA PRO A 196 23.43 -5.55 -17.27
C PRO A 196 22.53 -6.78 -17.42
N ALA A 197 23.01 -7.74 -18.19
CA ALA A 197 22.40 -9.06 -18.26
C ALA A 197 22.50 -9.77 -16.89
N PRO A 198 21.56 -10.68 -16.55
CA PRO A 198 21.69 -11.50 -15.36
C PRO A 198 22.97 -12.35 -15.42
N GLU A 199 23.77 -12.26 -14.35
CA GLU A 199 25.00 -13.05 -14.18
C GLU A 199 24.85 -14.02 -13.03
N GLY A 200 25.37 -15.23 -13.20
CA GLY A 200 25.33 -16.27 -12.18
C GLY A 200 25.96 -17.57 -12.65
N ASP A 201 25.86 -18.61 -11.83
CA ASP A 201 26.36 -19.95 -12.16
C ASP A 201 25.23 -20.80 -12.75
N GLY A 202 25.32 -21.12 -14.04
CA GLY A 202 24.33 -21.93 -14.75
C GLY A 202 24.57 -23.44 -14.68
N GLU A 203 25.79 -23.86 -14.35
CA GLU A 203 26.19 -25.27 -14.27
C GLU A 203 26.12 -25.82 -12.84
N GLY A 204 26.05 -24.92 -11.85
CA GLY A 204 25.87 -25.27 -10.44
C GLY A 204 24.50 -25.87 -10.11
N GLU A 205 24.37 -26.30 -8.86
CA GLU A 205 23.12 -26.88 -8.33
C GLU A 205 22.03 -25.83 -8.16
N LEU A 206 20.77 -26.24 -8.38
CA LEU A 206 19.60 -25.36 -8.31
C LEU A 206 19.59 -24.52 -7.04
N GLN A 207 19.40 -23.22 -7.19
CA GLN A 207 19.14 -22.29 -6.10
C GLN A 207 18.22 -21.17 -6.60
N MET A 208 17.04 -21.07 -5.99
CA MET A 208 16.01 -20.09 -6.31
C MET A 208 15.39 -19.55 -5.02
N LEU A 209 15.57 -18.25 -4.75
CA LEU A 209 14.85 -17.55 -3.69
C LEU A 209 13.41 -17.27 -4.10
N VAL A 210 12.45 -17.55 -3.21
CA VAL A 210 11.04 -17.19 -3.39
C VAL A 210 10.84 -15.72 -3.01
N SER A 211 10.62 -14.88 -4.00
CA SER A 211 10.45 -13.42 -3.86
C SER A 211 9.00 -13.00 -3.65
N SER A 212 8.06 -13.71 -4.29
CA SER A 212 6.62 -13.48 -4.11
C SER A 212 5.84 -14.79 -4.22
N ILE A 213 4.62 -14.77 -3.70
CA ILE A 213 3.69 -15.91 -3.74
C ILE A 213 2.38 -15.44 -4.34
N ASP A 214 1.86 -16.26 -5.22
CA ASP A 214 0.50 -16.16 -5.73
C ASP A 214 -0.29 -17.42 -5.33
N TYR A 215 -1.60 -17.37 -5.43
CA TYR A 215 -2.49 -18.46 -5.04
C TYR A 215 -3.56 -18.72 -6.10
N ASN A 216 -3.74 -20.00 -6.42
CA ASN A 216 -4.79 -20.47 -7.32
C ASN A 216 -5.53 -21.67 -6.69
N ASP A 217 -6.87 -21.66 -6.77
CA ASP A 217 -7.72 -22.70 -6.16
C ASP A 217 -7.42 -24.13 -6.68
N TYR A 218 -6.94 -24.27 -7.92
CA TYR A 218 -6.67 -25.58 -8.54
C TYR A 218 -5.26 -26.09 -8.28
N VAL A 219 -4.28 -25.19 -8.17
CA VAL A 219 -2.85 -25.54 -8.15
C VAL A 219 -2.19 -25.23 -6.80
N GLY A 220 -2.90 -24.54 -5.90
CA GLY A 220 -2.40 -24.10 -4.60
C GLY A 220 -1.49 -22.88 -4.68
N ARG A 221 -0.49 -22.83 -3.79
CA ARG A 221 0.52 -21.78 -3.78
C ARG A 221 1.42 -21.89 -5.00
N ILE A 222 1.70 -20.73 -5.59
CA ILE A 222 2.58 -20.55 -6.74
C ILE A 222 3.73 -19.65 -6.28
N ALA A 223 4.91 -20.23 -6.15
CA ALA A 223 6.12 -19.51 -5.80
C ALA A 223 6.70 -18.80 -7.02
N ILE A 224 7.00 -17.51 -6.90
CA ILE A 224 7.60 -16.70 -7.97
C ILE A 224 8.96 -16.22 -7.50
N GLY A 225 9.95 -16.35 -8.36
CA GLY A 225 11.31 -15.92 -8.06
C GLY A 225 12.24 -16.03 -9.26
N ARG A 226 13.42 -15.44 -9.12
CA ARG A 226 14.51 -15.55 -10.09
C ARG A 226 15.43 -16.69 -9.69
N ILE A 227 15.80 -17.55 -10.64
CA ILE A 227 16.81 -18.59 -10.41
C ILE A 227 18.20 -17.94 -10.32
N GLN A 228 18.86 -18.03 -9.16
CA GLN A 228 20.21 -17.50 -8.95
C GLN A 228 21.30 -18.46 -9.43
N ARG A 229 21.07 -19.78 -9.28
CA ARG A 229 22.04 -20.81 -9.64
C ARG A 229 21.36 -22.03 -10.25
N GLY A 230 22.02 -22.64 -11.24
CA GLY A 230 21.62 -23.89 -11.84
C GLY A 230 20.36 -23.81 -12.70
N ALA A 231 19.63 -24.93 -12.77
CA ALA A 231 18.42 -25.08 -13.56
C ALA A 231 17.38 -25.94 -12.83
N VAL A 232 16.12 -25.70 -13.15
CA VAL A 232 14.97 -26.47 -12.64
C VAL A 232 14.22 -27.09 -13.80
N ARG A 233 13.75 -28.33 -13.63
CA ARG A 233 12.89 -29.03 -14.57
C ARG A 233 11.54 -29.34 -13.96
N GLN A 234 10.54 -29.45 -14.82
CA GLN A 234 9.23 -29.96 -14.40
C GLN A 234 9.40 -31.40 -13.87
N GLN A 235 8.64 -31.73 -12.82
CA GLN A 235 8.67 -33.00 -12.09
C GLN A 235 9.98 -33.29 -11.33
N GLN A 236 10.90 -32.31 -11.21
CA GLN A 236 12.10 -32.45 -10.42
C GLN A 236 11.78 -32.44 -8.91
N GLU A 237 12.46 -33.29 -8.15
CA GLU A 237 12.48 -33.24 -6.69
C GLU A 237 13.46 -32.18 -6.20
N VAL A 238 13.02 -31.38 -5.25
CA VAL A 238 13.76 -30.23 -4.70
C VAL A 238 13.72 -30.26 -3.18
N MET A 239 14.68 -29.58 -2.55
CA MET A 239 14.64 -29.27 -1.13
C MET A 239 14.19 -27.82 -0.97
N VAL A 240 13.34 -27.56 0.01
CA VAL A 240 12.98 -26.20 0.42
C VAL A 240 13.70 -25.92 1.73
N CYS A 241 14.51 -24.86 1.76
CA CYS A 241 15.32 -24.45 2.90
C CYS A 241 14.93 -23.05 3.36
N ASP A 242 14.93 -22.82 4.67
CA ASP A 242 14.76 -21.49 5.27
C ASP A 242 16.09 -20.99 5.82
N TYR A 243 16.47 -19.78 5.43
CA TYR A 243 17.70 -19.13 5.91
C TYR A 243 17.65 -18.79 7.41
N HIS A 244 16.45 -18.57 7.95
CA HIS A 244 16.27 -18.26 9.37
C HIS A 244 16.01 -19.49 10.24
N GLU A 245 16.08 -20.69 9.66
CA GLU A 245 15.87 -21.98 10.35
C GLU A 245 14.58 -22.05 11.18
N LYS A 246 13.52 -21.34 10.76
CA LYS A 246 12.21 -21.38 11.45
C LYS A 246 11.55 -22.75 11.34
N HIS A 247 11.84 -23.48 10.26
CA HIS A 247 11.41 -24.85 10.06
C HIS A 247 12.54 -25.68 9.46
N ALA A 248 12.47 -27.00 9.68
CA ALA A 248 13.40 -27.93 9.07
C ALA A 248 13.25 -27.92 7.53
N PRO A 249 14.34 -28.13 6.77
CA PRO A 249 14.25 -28.33 5.34
C PRO A 249 13.34 -29.51 5.00
N TYR A 250 12.51 -29.35 3.97
CA TYR A 250 11.59 -30.39 3.53
C TYR A 250 11.68 -30.66 2.04
N ARG A 251 11.43 -31.91 1.66
CA ARG A 251 11.40 -32.32 0.25
C ARG A 251 10.08 -31.95 -0.39
N ALA A 252 10.15 -31.47 -1.61
CA ALA A 252 8.97 -31.18 -2.41
C ALA A 252 9.22 -31.49 -3.88
N LYS A 253 8.17 -31.43 -4.69
CA LYS A 253 8.24 -31.73 -6.13
C LYS A 253 7.70 -30.57 -6.94
N VAL A 254 8.44 -30.15 -7.96
CA VAL A 254 8.03 -29.14 -8.92
C VAL A 254 6.97 -29.76 -9.83
N VAL A 255 5.68 -29.56 -9.56
CA VAL A 255 4.61 -30.18 -10.34
C VAL A 255 4.44 -29.47 -11.67
N ASN A 256 4.32 -28.14 -11.63
CA ASN A 256 4.28 -27.30 -12.82
C ASN A 256 5.31 -26.20 -12.72
N LEU A 257 5.88 -25.89 -13.88
CA LEU A 257 6.86 -24.83 -14.06
C LEU A 257 6.35 -23.92 -15.17
N TYR A 258 6.24 -22.63 -14.87
CA TYR A 258 5.81 -21.63 -15.82
C TYR A 258 6.84 -20.51 -15.93
N GLN A 259 6.93 -19.94 -17.13
CA GLN A 259 7.56 -18.64 -17.35
C GLN A 259 6.49 -17.63 -17.77
N ILE A 260 6.75 -16.37 -17.46
CA ILE A 260 5.87 -15.28 -17.88
C ILE A 260 6.26 -14.91 -19.30
N ASP A 261 5.28 -14.86 -20.20
CA ASP A 261 5.44 -14.49 -21.61
C ASP A 261 4.32 -13.52 -22.00
N GLY A 262 4.68 -12.28 -22.33
CA GLY A 262 3.70 -11.19 -22.39
C GLY A 262 3.05 -10.97 -21.03
N LEU A 263 1.73 -11.22 -21.01
CA LEU A 263 0.86 -11.15 -19.84
C LEU A 263 0.44 -12.54 -19.32
N LYS A 264 0.83 -13.61 -20.00
CA LYS A 264 0.38 -14.98 -19.71
C LYS A 264 1.49 -15.78 -19.04
N ARG A 265 1.08 -16.80 -18.30
CA ARG A 265 1.97 -17.84 -17.79
C ARG A 265 2.00 -18.98 -18.80
N THR A 266 3.17 -19.23 -19.38
CA THR A 266 3.40 -20.29 -20.36
C THR A 266 4.15 -21.44 -19.67
N ALA A 267 3.62 -22.66 -19.78
CA ALA A 267 4.27 -23.84 -19.21
C ALA A 267 5.59 -24.14 -19.94
N VAL A 268 6.63 -24.45 -19.18
CA VAL A 268 7.96 -24.79 -19.73
C VAL A 268 8.48 -26.07 -19.08
N GLU A 269 9.24 -26.86 -19.84
CA GLU A 269 9.83 -28.11 -19.33
C GLU A 269 11.04 -27.86 -18.43
N SER A 270 11.80 -26.80 -18.70
CA SER A 270 12.99 -26.41 -17.94
C SER A 270 13.20 -24.91 -17.95
N ALA A 271 13.85 -24.41 -16.91
CA ALA A 271 14.29 -23.03 -16.76
C ALA A 271 15.67 -23.00 -16.11
N ARG A 272 16.47 -21.97 -16.43
CA ARG A 272 17.88 -21.86 -16.05
C ARG A 272 18.15 -20.54 -15.33
N MET A 273 19.34 -20.42 -14.73
CA MET A 273 19.82 -19.22 -14.05
C MET A 273 19.47 -17.93 -14.81
N GLY A 274 18.89 -16.96 -14.11
CA GLY A 274 18.44 -15.66 -14.63
C GLY A 274 16.96 -15.62 -15.01
N ASP A 275 16.31 -16.77 -15.25
CA ASP A 275 14.87 -16.82 -15.56
C ASP A 275 14.04 -16.49 -14.32
N ILE A 276 12.98 -15.69 -14.50
CA ILE A 276 11.92 -15.52 -13.51
C ILE A 276 10.83 -16.56 -13.79
N VAL A 277 10.59 -17.44 -12.83
CA VAL A 277 9.70 -18.60 -12.98
C VAL A 277 8.61 -18.61 -11.93
N CYS A 278 7.49 -19.25 -12.26
CA CYS A 278 6.42 -19.56 -11.35
C CYS A 278 6.36 -21.08 -11.14
N ILE A 279 6.54 -21.54 -9.91
CA ILE A 279 6.58 -22.95 -9.53
C ILE A 279 5.35 -23.29 -8.67
N SER A 280 4.68 -24.39 -8.99
CA SER A 280 3.59 -24.93 -8.18
C SER A 280 3.86 -26.37 -7.73
N GLY A 281 3.13 -26.83 -6.70
CA GLY A 281 3.30 -28.17 -6.11
C GLY A 281 4.07 -28.18 -4.79
N LEU A 282 4.39 -26.99 -4.27
CA LEU A 282 5.04 -26.77 -2.98
C LEU A 282 3.97 -26.28 -1.99
N VAL A 283 3.45 -27.18 -1.15
CA VAL A 283 2.23 -26.90 -0.34
C VAL A 283 2.47 -25.79 0.68
N ASP A 284 3.57 -25.86 1.42
CA ASP A 284 3.86 -24.95 2.54
C ASP A 284 4.84 -23.82 2.19
N ILE A 285 5.17 -23.66 0.90
CA ILE A 285 6.18 -22.68 0.45
C ILE A 285 5.81 -21.28 0.90
N THR A 286 6.77 -20.56 1.49
CA THR A 286 6.60 -19.20 1.99
C THR A 286 7.67 -18.26 1.42
N ILE A 287 7.38 -16.96 1.39
CA ILE A 287 8.33 -15.94 0.92
C ILE A 287 9.59 -15.97 1.79
N GLY A 288 10.76 -15.91 1.15
CA GLY A 288 12.06 -15.97 1.83
C GLY A 288 12.66 -17.36 1.92
N GLU A 289 11.88 -18.40 1.64
CA GLU A 289 12.41 -19.75 1.49
C GLU A 289 13.17 -19.88 0.17
N THR A 290 14.18 -20.75 0.17
CA THR A 290 15.01 -21.04 -0.99
C THR A 290 14.70 -22.45 -1.49
N ILE A 291 14.34 -22.56 -2.76
CA ILE A 291 14.20 -23.83 -3.47
C ILE A 291 15.58 -24.24 -3.98
N THR A 292 16.08 -25.39 -3.53
CA THR A 292 17.41 -25.90 -3.88
C THR A 292 17.35 -27.31 -4.44
N SER A 293 18.48 -27.79 -4.95
CA SER A 293 18.63 -29.22 -5.22
C SER A 293 18.74 -30.04 -3.92
N LEU A 294 18.52 -31.35 -4.03
CA LEU A 294 18.66 -32.30 -2.92
C LEU A 294 20.13 -32.52 -2.50
N SER A 295 21.08 -32.34 -3.44
CA SER A 295 22.51 -32.54 -3.22
C SER A 295 23.15 -31.37 -2.48
N GLN A 296 22.63 -30.16 -2.65
CA GLN A 296 23.17 -28.93 -2.04
C GLN A 296 22.06 -28.05 -1.44
N PRO A 297 21.54 -28.39 -0.24
CA PRO A 297 20.49 -27.64 0.45
C PRO A 297 21.03 -26.38 1.13
N GLU A 298 21.36 -25.37 0.33
CA GLU A 298 21.94 -24.10 0.76
C GLU A 298 20.93 -22.95 0.63
N ALA A 299 20.42 -22.46 1.77
CA ALA A 299 19.50 -21.33 1.80
C ALA A 299 20.20 -20.01 1.46
N LEU A 300 19.56 -19.19 0.63
CA LEU A 300 20.04 -17.85 0.32
C LEU A 300 19.75 -16.88 1.47
N PRO A 301 20.69 -15.96 1.79
CA PRO A 301 20.43 -14.89 2.75
C PRO A 301 19.16 -14.12 2.39
N PHE A 302 18.29 -13.97 3.38
CA PHE A 302 17.02 -13.29 3.23
C PHE A 302 16.80 -12.29 4.36
N ALA A 303 16.29 -11.11 4.02
CA ALA A 303 15.90 -10.11 5.00
C ALA A 303 14.61 -10.55 5.70
N ARG A 304 14.59 -10.50 7.05
CA ARG A 304 13.40 -10.91 7.80
C ARG A 304 12.18 -10.08 7.37
N ILE A 305 11.09 -10.77 7.08
CA ILE A 305 9.78 -10.14 6.87
C ILE A 305 9.39 -9.42 8.17
N SER A 306 9.10 -8.13 8.07
CA SER A 306 8.66 -7.29 9.18
C SER A 306 7.43 -7.90 9.84
N GLU A 307 7.46 -8.06 11.17
CA GLU A 307 6.33 -8.56 11.95
C GLU A 307 5.18 -7.53 11.95
N PRO A 308 3.92 -7.97 12.08
CA PRO A 308 2.81 -7.04 12.23
C PRO A 308 2.98 -6.22 13.51
N THR A 309 2.77 -4.91 13.41
CA THR A 309 2.90 -3.95 14.53
C THR A 309 1.53 -3.48 15.03
N ILE A 310 0.50 -3.55 14.17
CA ILE A 310 -0.85 -3.07 14.42
C ILE A 310 -1.84 -4.23 14.34
N GLU A 311 -2.79 -4.26 15.26
CA GLU A 311 -3.91 -5.19 15.33
C GLU A 311 -5.23 -4.42 15.40
N MET A 312 -6.24 -4.92 14.71
CA MET A 312 -7.63 -4.47 14.81
C MET A 312 -8.58 -5.66 14.82
N THR A 313 -9.75 -5.48 15.43
CA THR A 313 -10.79 -6.49 15.43
C THR A 313 -11.71 -6.28 14.24
N PHE A 314 -11.85 -7.31 13.42
CA PHE A 314 -12.88 -7.42 12.37
C PHE A 314 -14.04 -8.22 12.95
N SER A 315 -15.26 -7.70 12.85
CA SER A 315 -16.45 -8.39 13.35
C SER A 315 -17.59 -8.35 12.35
N VAL A 316 -18.54 -9.26 12.52
CA VAL A 316 -19.81 -9.19 11.79
C VAL A 316 -20.51 -7.86 12.08
N ASN A 317 -21.18 -7.30 11.07
CA ASN A 317 -21.99 -6.10 11.25
C ASN A 317 -23.25 -6.43 12.05
N ASP A 318 -23.38 -5.85 13.24
CA ASP A 318 -24.53 -5.98 14.13
C ASP A 318 -25.39 -4.70 14.15
N SER A 319 -25.20 -3.79 13.18
CA SER A 319 -25.97 -2.55 13.11
C SER A 319 -27.43 -2.79 12.70
N PRO A 320 -28.34 -1.84 12.96
CA PRO A 320 -29.70 -1.89 12.42
C PRO A 320 -29.79 -1.92 10.88
N PHE A 321 -28.68 -1.60 10.20
CA PHE A 321 -28.55 -1.64 8.74
C PHE A 321 -27.79 -2.88 8.24
N ALA A 322 -27.50 -3.85 9.12
CA ALA A 322 -26.85 -5.09 8.76
C ALA A 322 -27.59 -5.83 7.64
N GLY A 323 -26.84 -6.26 6.62
CA GLY A 323 -27.33 -7.05 5.49
C GLY A 323 -28.18 -6.30 4.48
N ARG A 324 -28.11 -4.96 4.45
CA ARG A 324 -28.83 -4.16 3.44
C ARG A 324 -28.03 -3.95 2.15
N GLU A 325 -26.71 -3.91 2.25
CA GLU A 325 -25.82 -3.55 1.13
C GLU A 325 -24.82 -4.67 0.79
N GLY A 326 -24.38 -5.44 1.79
CA GLY A 326 -23.46 -6.56 1.62
C GLY A 326 -24.08 -7.83 1.06
N LYS A 327 -23.30 -8.56 0.26
CA LYS A 327 -23.58 -9.95 -0.15
C LYS A 327 -23.04 -10.95 0.86
N PHE A 328 -21.90 -10.64 1.47
CA PHE A 328 -21.21 -11.50 2.43
C PHE A 328 -21.22 -10.86 3.81
N VAL A 329 -22.03 -11.41 4.71
CA VAL A 329 -22.35 -10.79 6.02
C VAL A 329 -22.13 -11.73 7.20
N THR A 330 -21.92 -13.03 6.93
CA THR A 330 -21.85 -14.04 8.00
C THR A 330 -20.43 -14.21 8.52
N SER A 331 -20.30 -14.55 9.80
CA SER A 331 -18.99 -14.84 10.42
C SER A 331 -18.18 -15.88 9.64
N ARG A 332 -18.84 -16.95 9.14
CA ARG A 332 -18.19 -17.99 8.32
C ARG A 332 -17.56 -17.41 7.04
N GLN A 333 -18.29 -16.56 6.31
CA GLN A 333 -17.79 -15.95 5.08
C GLN A 333 -16.63 -14.99 5.36
N LEU A 334 -16.75 -14.21 6.44
CA LEU A 334 -15.70 -13.28 6.89
C LEU A 334 -14.42 -14.05 7.25
N ARG A 335 -14.55 -15.10 8.06
CA ARG A 335 -13.44 -15.98 8.44
C ARG A 335 -12.76 -16.60 7.22
N GLU A 336 -13.53 -17.20 6.32
CA GLU A 336 -12.99 -17.84 5.13
C GLU A 336 -12.19 -16.85 4.29
N ARG A 337 -12.67 -15.61 4.14
CA ARG A 337 -11.98 -14.56 3.39
C ARG A 337 -10.68 -14.10 4.04
N LEU A 338 -10.69 -13.89 5.36
CA LEU A 338 -9.51 -13.48 6.12
C LEU A 338 -8.43 -14.58 6.10
N TYR A 339 -8.81 -15.85 6.27
CA TYR A 339 -7.88 -16.96 6.20
C TYR A 339 -7.36 -17.22 4.78
N ARG A 340 -8.17 -16.94 3.76
CA ARG A 340 -7.70 -16.99 2.36
C ARG A 340 -6.65 -15.91 2.10
N GLU A 341 -6.74 -14.74 2.72
CA GLU A 341 -5.74 -13.69 2.58
C GLU A 341 -4.38 -14.11 3.14
N LEU A 342 -4.33 -14.90 4.22
CA LEU A 342 -3.07 -15.44 4.78
C LEU A 342 -2.28 -16.31 3.79
N LEU A 343 -2.92 -16.82 2.74
CA LEU A 343 -2.26 -17.60 1.69
C LEU A 343 -1.46 -16.71 0.73
N LYS A 344 -1.81 -15.42 0.64
CA LYS A 344 -1.19 -14.42 -0.23
C LYS A 344 -0.30 -13.48 0.57
N ASP A 345 -0.82 -12.89 1.64
CA ASP A 345 -0.09 -11.96 2.48
C ASP A 345 0.57 -12.66 3.68
N VAL A 346 1.87 -12.89 3.56
CA VAL A 346 2.72 -13.50 4.60
C VAL A 346 2.98 -12.61 5.81
N SER A 347 2.65 -11.32 5.74
CA SER A 347 2.80 -10.36 6.82
C SER A 347 1.53 -10.20 7.67
N LEU A 348 0.39 -10.61 7.13
CA LEU A 348 -0.89 -10.65 7.85
C LEU A 348 -0.93 -11.81 8.85
N ARG A 349 -1.54 -11.58 10.01
CA ARG A 349 -1.89 -12.63 10.98
C ARG A 349 -3.35 -12.50 11.34
N VAL A 350 -4.07 -13.61 11.36
CA VAL A 350 -5.48 -13.66 11.73
C VAL A 350 -5.63 -14.69 12.86
N LYS A 351 -6.37 -14.31 13.90
CA LYS A 351 -6.77 -15.17 15.01
C LYS A 351 -8.26 -15.02 15.25
N ASP A 352 -8.90 -16.08 15.70
CA ASP A 352 -10.26 -15.99 16.22
C ASP A 352 -10.25 -15.10 17.49
N GLY A 353 -11.23 -14.19 17.60
CA GLY A 353 -11.34 -13.24 18.71
C GLY A 353 -12.10 -13.79 19.92
N ASP A 354 -12.48 -12.90 20.83
CA ASP A 354 -13.19 -13.27 22.07
C ASP A 354 -14.61 -13.80 21.81
N SER A 355 -15.22 -13.42 20.68
CA SER A 355 -16.52 -13.90 20.23
C SER A 355 -16.39 -14.68 18.92
N THR A 356 -17.36 -15.56 18.67
CA THR A 356 -17.48 -16.33 17.41
C THR A 356 -17.65 -15.48 16.16
N ASP A 357 -17.97 -14.19 16.34
CA ASP A 357 -18.25 -13.24 15.27
C ASP A 357 -17.15 -12.17 15.16
N SER A 358 -16.01 -12.38 15.82
CA SER A 358 -14.88 -11.46 15.85
C SER A 358 -13.57 -12.15 15.51
N PHE A 359 -12.69 -11.45 14.80
CA PHE A 359 -11.39 -11.91 14.37
C PHE A 359 -10.36 -10.82 14.64
N LEU A 360 -9.27 -11.17 15.31
CA LEU A 360 -8.13 -10.30 15.49
C LEU A 360 -7.24 -10.38 14.25
N VAL A 361 -7.12 -9.25 13.55
CA VAL A 361 -6.35 -9.13 12.32
C VAL A 361 -5.19 -8.19 12.58
N ALA A 362 -3.98 -8.71 12.47
CA ALA A 362 -2.75 -7.96 12.66
C ALA A 362 -1.98 -7.81 11.35
N GLY A 363 -1.55 -6.59 11.06
CA GLY A 363 -0.83 -6.20 9.85
C GLY A 363 0.38 -5.31 10.16
N ARG A 364 1.17 -5.04 9.12
CA ARG A 364 2.40 -4.23 9.19
C ARG A 364 2.18 -2.75 9.48
N GLY A 365 0.98 -2.24 9.20
CA GLY A 365 0.70 -0.82 9.17
C GLY A 365 -0.80 -0.56 9.04
N GLU A 366 -1.21 0.67 9.32
CA GLU A 366 -2.59 1.10 9.12
C GLU A 366 -3.00 1.01 7.64
N MET A 367 -2.11 1.40 6.73
CA MET A 367 -2.41 1.36 5.30
C MET A 367 -2.60 -0.08 4.79
N HIS A 368 -1.77 -1.02 5.22
CA HIS A 368 -1.91 -2.43 4.86
C HIS A 368 -3.32 -2.94 5.25
N LEU A 369 -3.77 -2.67 6.47
CA LEU A 369 -5.10 -3.08 6.92
C LEU A 369 -6.22 -2.33 6.19
N SER A 370 -6.05 -1.04 5.88
CA SER A 370 -7.02 -0.28 5.08
C SER A 370 -7.21 -0.86 3.67
N ILE A 371 -6.15 -1.37 3.04
CA ILE A 371 -6.22 -2.00 1.72
C ILE A 371 -6.99 -3.31 1.78
N LEU A 372 -6.76 -4.12 2.81
CA LEU A 372 -7.54 -5.34 3.04
C LEU A 372 -9.03 -5.01 3.21
N ILE A 373 -9.35 -4.01 4.04
CA ILE A 373 -10.72 -3.57 4.29
C ILE A 373 -11.38 -3.11 2.99
N GLU A 374 -10.72 -2.26 2.23
CA GLU A 374 -11.24 -1.69 0.99
C GLU A 374 -11.40 -2.75 -0.10
N THR A 375 -10.49 -3.72 -0.18
CA THR A 375 -10.60 -4.86 -1.10
C THR A 375 -11.83 -5.69 -0.78
N MET A 376 -12.02 -6.04 0.50
CA MET A 376 -13.20 -6.78 0.96
C MET A 376 -14.50 -5.99 0.73
N ARG A 377 -14.47 -4.67 0.93
CA ARG A 377 -15.59 -3.77 0.65
C ARG A 377 -16.05 -3.87 -0.81
N ARG A 378 -15.11 -3.83 -1.76
CA ARG A 378 -15.40 -3.94 -3.21
C ARG A 378 -15.85 -5.34 -3.63
N GLU A 379 -15.34 -6.37 -2.96
CA GLU A 379 -15.79 -7.75 -3.17
C GLU A 379 -17.25 -7.99 -2.70
N GLY A 380 -17.84 -7.05 -1.97
CA GLY A 380 -19.23 -7.13 -1.52
C GLY A 380 -19.39 -7.58 -0.07
N TYR A 381 -18.32 -7.55 0.73
CA TYR A 381 -18.39 -7.85 2.16
C TYR A 381 -18.95 -6.67 2.95
N GLU A 382 -19.65 -7.00 4.02
CA GLU A 382 -20.15 -6.05 5.00
C GLU A 382 -19.79 -6.52 6.41
N PHE A 383 -19.05 -5.67 7.13
CA PHE A 383 -18.45 -6.00 8.42
C PHE A 383 -18.11 -4.71 9.19
N SER A 384 -17.75 -4.86 10.45
CA SER A 384 -17.30 -3.76 11.30
C SER A 384 -15.84 -3.93 11.67
N VAL A 385 -15.11 -2.83 11.82
CA VAL A 385 -13.72 -2.82 12.29
C VAL A 385 -13.55 -1.90 13.49
N SER A 386 -12.67 -2.30 14.42
CA SER A 386 -12.31 -1.51 15.59
C SER A 386 -11.18 -0.52 15.31
N THR A 387 -10.96 0.40 16.25
CA THR A 387 -9.75 1.24 16.27
C THR A 387 -8.47 0.38 16.22
N PRO A 388 -7.44 0.78 15.45
CA PRO A 388 -6.15 0.09 15.42
C PRO A 388 -5.40 0.25 16.75
N ARG A 389 -4.81 -0.85 17.21
CA ARG A 389 -4.03 -0.93 18.45
C ARG A 389 -2.67 -1.53 18.17
N VAL A 390 -1.66 -1.07 18.91
CA VAL A 390 -0.33 -1.67 18.85
C VAL A 390 -0.28 -2.96 19.65
N LEU A 391 0.50 -3.91 19.17
CA LEU A 391 0.75 -5.17 19.87
C LEU A 391 1.77 -4.97 20.98
N TYR A 392 1.37 -5.13 22.24
CA TYR A 392 2.29 -5.07 23.38
C TYR A 392 2.94 -6.43 23.63
N ARG A 393 4.16 -6.41 24.16
CA ARG A 393 4.85 -7.60 24.68
C ARG A 393 5.14 -7.42 26.16
N GLU A 394 5.01 -8.49 26.92
CA GLU A 394 5.52 -8.54 28.28
C GLU A 394 6.87 -9.26 28.28
N VAL A 395 7.90 -8.56 28.77
CA VAL A 395 9.24 -9.12 28.97
C VAL A 395 9.65 -8.78 30.40
N ASP A 396 9.95 -9.81 31.20
CA ASP A 396 10.35 -9.67 32.61
C ASP A 396 9.40 -8.81 33.47
N GLY A 397 8.09 -8.95 33.26
CA GLY A 397 7.06 -8.21 33.99
C GLY A 397 6.94 -6.73 33.63
N LYS A 398 7.67 -6.25 32.61
CA LYS A 398 7.55 -4.90 32.06
C LYS A 398 6.83 -4.93 30.72
N ARG A 399 5.99 -3.92 30.49
CA ARG A 399 5.27 -3.74 29.23
C ARG A 399 6.17 -3.07 28.19
N PHE A 400 6.37 -3.74 27.08
CA PHE A 400 7.08 -3.25 25.91
C PHE A 400 6.09 -2.93 24.79
N GLU A 401 6.40 -1.88 24.05
CA GLU A 401 5.65 -1.47 22.86
C GLU A 401 6.58 -1.45 21.63
N PRO A 402 6.03 -1.65 20.41
CA PRO A 402 6.80 -1.57 19.19
C PRO A 402 7.21 -0.12 18.92
N VAL A 403 8.49 0.06 18.64
CA VAL A 403 9.10 1.33 18.24
C VAL A 403 9.55 1.20 16.79
N GLU A 404 9.24 2.24 16.02
CA GLU A 404 9.61 2.37 14.63
C GLU A 404 10.68 3.43 14.47
N ARG A 405 11.64 3.15 13.60
CA ARG A 405 12.55 4.16 13.08
C ARG A 405 11.82 4.94 12.01
N LEU A 406 11.48 6.17 12.35
CA LEU A 406 10.77 7.11 11.51
C LEU A 406 11.79 8.02 10.83
N VAL A 407 11.82 7.98 9.50
CA VAL A 407 12.58 8.89 8.65
C VAL A 407 11.59 9.84 8.00
N ILE A 408 11.75 11.12 8.29
CA ILE A 408 10.96 12.19 7.69
C ILE A 408 11.89 13.06 6.86
N ASP A 409 11.51 13.34 5.63
CA ASP A 409 12.19 14.27 4.75
C ASP A 409 11.20 15.37 4.40
N VAL A 410 11.46 16.60 4.85
CA VAL A 410 10.54 17.73 4.72
C VAL A 410 11.26 19.00 4.28
N PRO A 411 10.55 19.93 3.62
CA PRO A 411 11.07 21.29 3.38
C PRO A 411 11.47 21.96 4.69
N GLU A 412 12.51 22.81 4.66
CA GLU A 412 13.00 23.52 5.85
C GLU A 412 11.89 24.30 6.59
N GLU A 413 10.93 24.87 5.86
CA GLU A 413 9.80 25.63 6.41
C GLU A 413 8.86 24.79 7.29
N SER A 414 8.74 23.48 7.00
CA SER A 414 7.82 22.57 7.69
C SER A 414 8.45 21.85 8.87
N VAL A 415 9.79 21.91 9.04
CA VAL A 415 10.53 21.20 10.09
C VAL A 415 9.95 21.48 11.48
N GLY A 416 9.73 22.75 11.82
CA GLY A 416 9.29 23.14 13.17
C GLY A 416 7.93 22.53 13.56
N ALA A 417 6.95 22.56 12.65
CA ALA A 417 5.62 22.01 12.89
C ALA A 417 5.68 20.49 13.08
N VAL A 418 6.44 19.80 12.22
CA VAL A 418 6.61 18.34 12.27
C VAL A 418 7.33 17.90 13.53
N MET A 419 8.43 18.57 13.90
CA MET A 419 9.18 18.30 15.13
C MET A 419 8.28 18.38 16.37
N GLN A 420 7.45 19.42 16.46
CA GLN A 420 6.57 19.63 17.60
C GLN A 420 5.55 18.49 17.75
N LYS A 421 4.91 18.06 16.66
CA LYS A 421 3.91 17.00 16.70
C LYS A 421 4.53 15.62 16.97
N ILE A 422 5.69 15.32 16.39
CA ILE A 422 6.43 14.08 16.69
C ILE A 422 6.85 14.02 18.15
N ALA A 423 7.31 15.13 18.73
CA ALA A 423 7.66 15.20 20.16
C ALA A 423 6.45 14.94 21.07
N GLN A 424 5.27 15.50 20.76
CA GLN A 424 4.03 15.23 21.50
C GLN A 424 3.63 13.73 21.43
N ARG A 425 4.00 13.07 20.34
CA ARG A 425 3.77 11.65 20.07
C ARG A 425 4.90 10.74 20.60
N LYS A 426 5.76 11.24 21.50
CA LYS A 426 6.87 10.52 22.16
C LYS A 426 7.98 10.05 21.20
N GLY A 427 8.12 10.74 20.06
CA GLY A 427 9.27 10.57 19.19
C GLY A 427 10.55 11.11 19.82
N GLU A 428 11.61 10.32 19.77
CA GLU A 428 12.96 10.65 20.22
C GLU A 428 13.83 10.90 18.99
N MET A 429 14.38 12.10 18.87
CA MET A 429 15.23 12.45 17.72
C MET A 429 16.56 11.72 17.82
N LEU A 430 16.91 10.98 16.77
CA LEU A 430 18.22 10.36 16.61
C LEU A 430 19.18 11.31 15.89
N GLN A 431 18.74 11.80 14.73
CA GLN A 431 19.58 12.55 13.81
C GLN A 431 18.75 13.59 13.05
N MET A 432 19.39 14.72 12.76
CA MET A 432 18.86 15.74 11.87
C MET A 432 19.97 16.11 10.89
N THR A 433 19.72 15.86 9.61
CA THR A 433 20.69 16.08 8.54
C THR A 433 20.06 17.01 7.51
N PRO A 434 20.54 18.26 7.40
CA PRO A 434 20.20 19.12 6.28
C PRO A 434 20.71 18.51 4.97
N GLN A 435 19.87 18.46 3.94
CA GLN A 435 20.18 17.98 2.60
C GLN A 435 19.62 19.00 1.59
N GLY A 436 20.47 19.93 1.15
CA GLY A 436 20.07 20.99 0.21
C GLY A 436 18.95 21.87 0.79
N SER A 437 17.81 21.92 0.09
CA SER A 437 16.60 22.67 0.48
C SER A 437 15.67 21.92 1.45
N ARG A 438 16.06 20.71 1.85
CA ARG A 438 15.25 19.79 2.67
C ARG A 438 16.02 19.37 3.91
N THR A 439 15.29 18.93 4.93
CA THR A 439 15.88 18.40 6.15
C THR A 439 15.36 16.99 6.38
N ARG A 440 16.31 16.05 6.48
CA ARG A 440 16.03 14.67 6.89
C ARG A 440 16.11 14.57 8.41
N LEU A 441 14.99 14.18 9.02
CA LEU A 441 14.82 13.95 10.44
C LEU A 441 14.66 12.45 10.68
N GLU A 442 15.46 11.89 11.58
CA GLU A 442 15.34 10.50 12.01
C GLU A 442 14.93 10.44 13.47
N TYR A 443 13.90 9.65 13.76
CA TYR A 443 13.34 9.46 15.10
C TYR A 443 13.19 7.98 15.43
N LEU A 444 13.23 7.67 16.72
CA LEU A 444 12.59 6.49 17.28
C LEU A 444 11.26 6.91 17.88
N ILE A 445 10.16 6.40 17.34
CA ILE A 445 8.80 6.72 17.79
C ILE A 445 8.03 5.44 18.08
N PRO A 446 7.22 5.38 19.15
CA PRO A 446 6.27 4.28 19.31
C PRO A 446 5.32 4.20 18.11
N SER A 447 5.04 3.01 17.59
CA SER A 447 4.08 2.83 16.48
C SER A 447 2.72 3.47 16.80
N ARG A 448 2.35 3.50 18.09
CA ARG A 448 1.11 4.12 18.58
C ARG A 448 1.08 5.64 18.37
N GLY A 449 2.24 6.29 18.38
CA GLY A 449 2.39 7.71 18.11
C GLY A 449 2.17 8.06 16.64
N LEU A 450 2.43 7.13 15.72
CA LEU A 450 2.24 7.33 14.28
C LEU A 450 0.79 7.18 13.82
N LEU A 451 -0.04 6.45 14.56
CA LEU A 451 -1.47 6.29 14.27
C LEU A 451 -2.15 7.66 14.15
N GLY A 452 -2.81 7.89 13.01
CA GLY A 452 -3.49 9.15 12.72
C GLY A 452 -2.60 10.34 12.39
N TYR A 453 -1.26 10.18 12.33
CA TYR A 453 -0.38 11.31 12.04
C TYR A 453 -0.20 11.55 10.54
N ARG A 454 -0.45 10.55 9.68
CA ARG A 454 -0.13 10.64 8.25
C ARG A 454 -0.94 11.73 7.54
N SER A 455 -2.24 11.78 7.78
CA SER A 455 -3.14 12.82 7.22
C SER A 455 -2.76 14.23 7.70
N GLU A 456 -2.43 14.35 8.99
CA GLU A 456 -1.97 15.62 9.56
C GLU A 456 -0.62 16.05 8.96
N PHE A 457 0.31 15.13 8.82
CA PHE A 457 1.64 15.37 8.27
C PHE A 457 1.59 15.88 6.83
N LEU A 458 0.73 15.29 5.98
CA LEU A 458 0.51 15.79 4.63
C LEU A 458 -0.02 17.22 4.65
N THR A 459 -0.89 17.56 5.61
CA THR A 459 -1.38 18.94 5.77
C THR A 459 -0.28 19.90 6.23
N ASP A 460 0.52 19.50 7.23
CA ASP A 460 1.60 20.31 7.80
C ASP A 460 2.74 20.58 6.79
N THR A 461 2.94 19.65 5.87
CA THR A 461 3.98 19.70 4.83
C THR A 461 3.45 20.14 3.48
N ARG A 462 2.17 20.52 3.39
CA ARG A 462 1.47 20.86 2.14
C ARG A 462 1.59 19.79 1.05
N GLY A 463 1.76 18.53 1.46
CA GLY A 463 1.93 17.37 0.58
C GLY A 463 3.36 17.10 0.12
N GLU A 464 4.32 17.97 0.41
CA GLU A 464 5.73 17.82 -0.03
C GLU A 464 6.56 16.94 0.91
N GLY A 465 6.05 16.65 2.10
CA GLY A 465 6.75 15.83 3.09
C GLY A 465 6.74 14.34 2.75
N ILE A 466 7.87 13.68 2.98
CA ILE A 466 7.97 12.22 2.91
C ILE A 466 8.10 11.69 4.32
N MET A 467 7.27 10.72 4.64
CA MET A 467 7.30 10.02 5.91
C MET A 467 7.39 8.53 5.67
N ASN A 468 8.47 7.94 6.18
CA ASN A 468 8.70 6.51 6.13
C ASN A 468 8.97 6.02 7.54
N SER A 469 8.36 4.91 7.92
CA SER A 469 8.67 4.25 9.18
C SER A 469 8.93 2.78 8.94
N VAL A 470 9.89 2.25 9.68
CA VAL A 470 10.23 0.82 9.65
C VAL A 470 10.32 0.35 11.10
N PHE A 471 9.77 -0.83 11.37
CA PHE A 471 9.91 -1.47 12.67
C PHE A 471 11.40 -1.59 13.04
N ASP A 472 11.77 -1.09 14.21
CA ASP A 472 13.14 -1.12 14.73
C ASP A 472 13.26 -2.17 15.84
N SER A 473 12.51 -1.98 16.93
CA SER A 473 12.63 -2.82 18.12
C SER A 473 11.41 -2.72 19.04
N TYR A 474 11.28 -3.66 19.98
CA TYR A 474 10.39 -3.49 21.13
C TYR A 474 11.14 -2.74 22.23
N GLN A 475 10.56 -1.66 22.74
CA GLN A 475 11.15 -0.88 23.83
C GLN A 475 10.17 -0.71 25.01
N PRO A 476 10.65 -0.39 26.22
CA PRO A 476 9.78 -0.12 27.36
C PRO A 476 8.74 0.97 27.04
N PHE A 477 7.52 0.78 27.52
CA PHE A 477 6.41 1.70 27.29
C PHE A 477 6.76 3.15 27.67
N ARG A 478 6.65 4.07 26.70
CA ARG A 478 7.04 5.48 26.79
C ARG A 478 5.94 6.41 27.35
N GLY A 479 4.87 5.83 27.88
CA GLY A 479 3.75 6.55 28.50
C GLY A 479 2.58 6.82 27.55
N GLU A 480 1.53 7.47 28.05
CA GLU A 480 0.31 7.74 27.27
C GLU A 480 0.52 8.84 26.20
N VAL A 481 -0.22 8.70 25.10
CA VAL A 481 -0.27 9.62 23.96
C VAL A 481 -1.74 9.86 23.71
N THR A 482 -2.16 11.12 23.79
CA THR A 482 -3.52 11.53 23.49
C THR A 482 -3.75 11.39 21.99
N ARG A 483 -4.68 10.51 21.60
CA ARG A 483 -4.98 10.25 20.18
C ARG A 483 -5.91 11.29 19.57
N ARG A 484 -6.83 11.87 20.36
CA ARG A 484 -7.92 12.70 19.86
C ARG A 484 -8.26 13.83 20.82
N PHE A 485 -8.50 15.02 20.26
CA PHE A 485 -8.93 16.22 20.98
C PHE A 485 -10.38 16.63 20.69
N THR A 486 -11.10 15.85 19.89
CA THR A 486 -12.49 16.10 19.46
C THR A 486 -13.44 15.04 20.02
N GLY A 487 -14.70 15.40 20.25
CA GLY A 487 -15.78 14.52 20.67
C GLY A 487 -16.67 14.13 19.49
N SER A 488 -17.44 13.05 19.61
CA SER A 488 -18.32 12.55 18.54
C SER A 488 -19.72 13.13 18.66
N LEU A 489 -20.31 13.55 17.54
CA LEU A 489 -21.74 13.87 17.44
C LEU A 489 -22.49 12.59 17.11
N ILE A 490 -23.37 12.15 18.00
CA ILE A 490 -24.01 10.82 17.92
C ILE A 490 -25.51 10.98 17.66
N ALA A 491 -26.03 10.27 16.67
CA ALA A 491 -27.46 10.23 16.39
C ALA A 491 -28.24 9.67 17.58
N PHE A 492 -29.22 10.43 18.03
CA PHE A 492 -30.07 10.09 19.17
C PHE A 492 -31.16 9.07 18.80
N GLU A 493 -31.64 9.08 17.56
CA GLU A 493 -32.75 8.22 17.12
C GLU A 493 -32.54 7.72 15.68
N THR A 494 -33.21 6.60 15.36
CA THR A 494 -33.21 6.02 14.01
C THR A 494 -34.24 6.70 13.13
N GLY A 495 -33.84 7.10 11.92
CA GLY A 495 -34.69 7.80 10.97
C GLY A 495 -33.92 8.31 9.76
N GLU A 496 -34.46 9.35 9.12
CA GLU A 496 -33.83 10.02 7.98
C GLU A 496 -33.40 11.43 8.41
N ALA A 497 -32.16 11.81 8.11
CA ALA A 497 -31.62 13.11 8.47
C ALA A 497 -32.35 14.22 7.70
N VAL A 498 -32.94 15.18 8.42
CA VAL A 498 -33.68 16.29 7.83
C VAL A 498 -32.92 17.60 7.99
N ALA A 499 -33.08 18.52 7.05
CA ALA A 499 -32.34 19.79 7.03
C ALA A 499 -32.48 20.60 8.34
N TYR A 500 -33.66 20.59 8.97
CA TYR A 500 -33.88 21.27 10.25
C TYR A 500 -33.06 20.66 11.41
N GLY A 501 -33.00 19.32 11.50
CA GLY A 501 -32.21 18.63 12.51
C GLY A 501 -30.71 18.81 12.31
N LEU A 502 -30.26 18.75 11.05
CA LEU A 502 -28.86 19.00 10.68
C LEU A 502 -28.44 20.46 10.95
N PHE A 503 -29.31 21.43 10.70
CA PHE A 503 -29.04 22.83 10.98
C PHE A 503 -28.77 23.10 12.48
N GLY A 504 -29.51 22.45 13.38
CA GLY A 504 -29.23 22.54 14.81
C GLY A 504 -28.00 21.74 15.26
N ALA A 505 -27.60 20.72 14.49
CA ALA A 505 -26.44 19.89 14.80
C ALA A 505 -25.12 20.54 14.34
N GLN A 506 -25.10 21.27 13.22
CA GLN A 506 -23.90 21.94 12.72
C GLN A 506 -23.38 23.06 13.64
N ASP A 507 -24.24 23.67 14.47
CA ASP A 507 -23.80 24.63 15.50
C ASP A 507 -22.93 23.98 16.59
N ARG A 508 -23.01 22.65 16.71
CA ARG A 508 -22.25 21.87 17.70
C ARG A 508 -20.97 21.27 17.12
N GLY A 509 -20.75 21.35 15.81
CA GLY A 509 -19.59 20.77 15.17
C GLY A 509 -19.76 20.50 13.67
N VAL A 510 -18.77 19.87 13.07
CA VAL A 510 -18.75 19.55 11.64
C VAL A 510 -19.50 18.24 11.40
N LEU A 511 -20.38 18.22 10.41
CA LEU A 511 -21.22 17.06 10.08
C LEU A 511 -20.57 16.19 8.99
N PHE A 512 -20.81 14.87 9.08
CA PHE A 512 -20.39 13.87 8.10
C PHE A 512 -21.49 13.50 7.09
N ILE A 513 -22.75 13.82 7.42
CA ILE A 513 -23.92 13.42 6.65
C ILE A 513 -24.70 14.63 6.13
N GLY A 514 -25.41 14.43 5.02
CA GLY A 514 -26.30 15.42 4.43
C GLY A 514 -27.79 15.14 4.70
N PRO A 515 -28.68 16.03 4.24
CA PRO A 515 -30.11 15.76 4.24
C PRO A 515 -30.46 14.52 3.40
N GLY A 516 -31.41 13.72 3.87
CA GLY A 516 -31.86 12.49 3.20
C GLY A 516 -31.05 11.25 3.54
N THR A 517 -29.96 11.38 4.31
CA THR A 517 -29.16 10.23 4.74
C THR A 517 -29.90 9.43 5.82
N PRO A 518 -30.11 8.11 5.65
CA PRO A 518 -30.63 7.24 6.71
C PRO A 518 -29.63 7.13 7.86
N VAL A 519 -30.11 7.24 9.10
CA VAL A 519 -29.31 7.14 10.33
C VAL A 519 -29.97 6.21 11.33
N TYR A 520 -29.18 5.66 12.26
CA TYR A 520 -29.67 4.87 13.39
C TYR A 520 -29.12 5.37 14.73
N GLU A 521 -29.81 5.06 15.83
CA GLU A 521 -29.35 5.38 17.18
C GLU A 521 -27.92 4.87 17.41
N GLY A 522 -27.00 5.77 17.81
CA GLY A 522 -25.61 5.42 18.06
C GLY A 522 -24.67 5.55 16.86
N MET A 523 -25.19 5.88 15.67
CA MET A 523 -24.38 6.28 14.52
C MET A 523 -23.71 7.63 14.78
N VAL A 524 -22.44 7.77 14.45
CA VAL A 524 -21.71 9.04 14.53
C VAL A 524 -21.96 9.84 13.25
N VAL A 525 -22.47 11.06 13.41
CA VAL A 525 -22.94 11.92 12.33
C VAL A 525 -22.09 13.19 12.14
N GLY A 526 -21.06 13.35 12.97
CA GLY A 526 -20.13 14.48 12.93
C GLY A 526 -19.16 14.48 14.10
N TYR A 527 -18.38 15.54 14.23
CA TYR A 527 -17.49 15.75 15.37
C TYR A 527 -17.59 17.15 15.96
N SER A 528 -17.41 17.22 17.27
CA SER A 528 -17.38 18.44 18.06
C SER A 528 -15.93 18.86 18.31
N PRO A 529 -15.60 20.17 18.26
CA PRO A 529 -14.28 20.66 18.67
C PRO A 529 -14.04 20.53 20.19
N LYS A 530 -15.09 20.22 20.97
CA LYS A 530 -14.97 19.86 22.39
C LYS A 530 -14.75 18.35 22.52
N GLN A 531 -13.97 17.90 23.51
CA GLN A 531 -13.67 16.48 23.74
C GLN A 531 -14.89 15.62 24.12
N ASP A 532 -15.95 16.22 24.66
CA ASP A 532 -17.12 15.46 25.09
C ASP A 532 -17.99 15.02 23.90
N ASP A 533 -18.47 13.78 23.96
CA ASP A 533 -19.47 13.25 23.03
C ASP A 533 -20.84 13.92 23.25
N ILE A 534 -21.52 14.24 22.15
CA ILE A 534 -22.80 14.96 22.18
C ILE A 534 -23.84 14.17 21.39
N ALA A 535 -24.91 13.74 22.07
CA ALA A 535 -26.07 13.21 21.38
C ALA A 535 -26.85 14.34 20.68
N VAL A 536 -27.12 14.16 19.38
CA VAL A 536 -27.84 15.11 18.53
C VAL A 536 -29.02 14.42 17.86
N ASN A 537 -30.14 15.13 17.73
CA ASN A 537 -31.30 14.63 16.99
C ASN A 537 -31.34 15.28 15.60
N VAL A 538 -30.82 14.56 14.60
CA VAL A 538 -30.80 14.96 13.19
C VAL A 538 -32.10 14.62 12.44
N CYS A 539 -32.97 13.80 13.03
CA CYS A 539 -34.26 13.38 12.47
C CYS A 539 -35.40 14.33 12.86
N ARG A 540 -35.14 15.29 13.76
CA ARG A 540 -36.13 16.24 14.27
C ARG A 540 -36.69 17.12 13.17
N LYS A 541 -38.00 17.02 12.95
CA LYS A 541 -38.75 17.91 12.05
C LYS A 541 -39.13 19.22 12.75
N LYS A 542 -39.24 20.30 11.98
CA LYS A 542 -39.76 21.61 12.45
C LYS A 542 -41.20 21.39 12.93
N GLN A 543 -41.50 21.71 14.19
CA GLN A 543 -42.88 21.70 14.68
C GLN A 543 -43.61 22.91 14.06
N MET A 544 -44.60 22.62 13.21
CA MET A 544 -45.48 23.64 12.64
C MET A 544 -46.36 24.20 13.76
N THR A 545 -45.98 25.34 14.33
CA THR A 545 -46.86 26.16 15.14
C THR A 545 -47.65 27.09 14.21
N ASN A 546 -48.98 27.05 14.34
CA ASN A 546 -49.97 27.65 13.45
C ASN A 546 -49.57 28.98 12.76
N MET A 547 -49.45 28.92 11.43
CA MET A 547 -50.06 29.83 10.45
C MET A 547 -50.08 31.34 10.76
N ARG A 548 -48.97 31.97 11.16
CA ARG A 548 -48.86 33.46 11.21
C ARG A 548 -47.48 34.06 10.93
N ALA A 549 -46.59 33.37 10.22
CA ALA A 549 -45.33 33.94 9.76
C ALA A 549 -45.18 33.74 8.24
N SER A 550 -46.04 34.37 7.46
CA SER A 550 -46.02 34.35 5.99
C SER A 550 -44.91 35.24 5.38
N GLY A 551 -43.72 35.28 5.99
CA GLY A 551 -42.70 36.25 5.59
C GLY A 551 -41.25 35.96 5.98
N SER A 552 -40.92 34.80 6.58
CA SER A 552 -39.52 34.47 6.92
C SER A 552 -39.30 32.97 6.95
N ASP A 553 -39.51 32.29 5.82
CA ASP A 553 -38.77 31.04 5.58
C ASP A 553 -37.36 31.45 5.16
N GLU A 554 -36.52 31.77 6.15
CA GLU A 554 -35.07 31.80 5.93
C GLU A 554 -34.67 30.42 5.44
N ALA A 555 -34.18 30.34 4.20
CA ALA A 555 -33.65 29.10 3.65
C ALA A 555 -32.51 28.63 4.56
N LEU A 556 -32.72 27.53 5.28
CA LEU A 556 -31.73 26.94 6.16
C LEU A 556 -30.47 26.62 5.34
N ARG A 557 -29.38 27.34 5.61
CA ARG A 557 -28.09 27.10 4.96
C ARG A 557 -27.32 26.04 5.73
N LEU A 558 -27.06 24.92 5.07
CA LEU A 558 -26.24 23.84 5.61
C LEU A 558 -24.82 23.93 5.07
N VAL A 559 -23.84 23.73 5.94
CA VAL A 559 -22.45 23.55 5.52
C VAL A 559 -22.34 22.19 4.82
N PRO A 560 -21.66 22.10 3.65
CA PRO A 560 -21.43 20.81 3.00
C PRO A 560 -20.78 19.81 3.97
N PRO A 561 -21.30 18.57 4.07
CA PRO A 561 -20.76 17.59 5.00
C PRO A 561 -19.34 17.19 4.60
N ARG A 562 -18.49 16.97 5.60
CA ARG A 562 -17.15 16.42 5.39
C ARG A 562 -17.27 14.94 5.08
N ARG A 563 -16.96 14.54 3.85
CA ARG A 563 -16.82 13.13 3.47
C ARG A 563 -15.44 12.66 3.87
N MET A 564 -15.38 11.60 4.66
CA MET A 564 -14.13 11.00 5.11
C MET A 564 -13.76 9.80 4.25
N SER A 565 -12.48 9.64 3.97
CA SER A 565 -11.93 8.41 3.41
C SER A 565 -11.96 7.26 4.44
N LEU A 566 -11.60 6.06 4.01
CA LEU A 566 -11.47 4.92 4.91
C LEU A 566 -10.41 5.16 5.98
N GLU A 567 -9.26 5.71 5.58
CA GLU A 567 -8.15 6.05 6.46
C GLU A 567 -8.60 7.10 7.47
N GLU A 568 -9.17 8.22 7.02
CA GLU A 568 -9.68 9.26 7.91
C GLU A 568 -10.70 8.70 8.91
N CYS A 569 -11.54 7.73 8.50
CA CYS A 569 -12.45 7.05 9.41
C CYS A 569 -11.70 6.20 10.45
N LEU A 570 -10.71 5.40 10.06
CA LEU A 570 -9.89 4.59 10.97
C LEU A 570 -9.11 5.45 11.96
N GLU A 571 -8.56 6.58 11.50
CA GLU A 571 -7.87 7.57 12.32
C GLU A 571 -8.82 8.24 13.34
N PHE A 572 -10.08 8.45 12.95
CA PHE A 572 -11.09 9.08 13.81
C PHE A 572 -11.58 8.19 14.97
N LEU A 573 -11.55 6.86 14.79
CA LEU A 573 -12.14 5.90 15.74
C LEU A 573 -11.54 6.00 17.14
N ALA A 574 -12.42 6.29 18.11
CA ALA A 574 -12.14 6.09 19.52
C ALA A 574 -12.24 4.60 19.95
N ASP A 575 -11.76 4.29 21.15
CA ASP A 575 -11.80 2.92 21.69
C ASP A 575 -13.22 2.35 21.87
N ASP A 576 -14.21 3.22 22.06
CA ASP A 576 -15.63 2.88 22.20
C ASP A 576 -16.41 2.98 20.87
N GLU A 577 -15.69 3.12 19.74
CA GLU A 577 -16.25 3.26 18.40
C GLU A 577 -15.88 2.08 17.49
N LEU A 578 -16.68 1.89 16.45
CA LEU A 578 -16.48 0.96 15.36
C LEU A 578 -16.77 1.66 14.03
N LEU A 579 -16.08 1.23 12.99
CA LEU A 579 -16.38 1.59 11.62
C LEU A 579 -17.12 0.44 10.95
N GLU A 580 -18.37 0.69 10.57
CA GLU A 580 -19.18 -0.16 9.72
C GLU A 580 -18.77 0.06 8.25
N VAL A 581 -18.29 -1.00 7.62
CA VAL A 581 -17.80 -1.02 6.24
C VAL A 581 -18.78 -1.80 5.39
N THR A 582 -19.31 -1.14 4.36
CA THR A 582 -20.25 -1.73 3.40
C THR A 582 -19.81 -1.43 1.97
N PRO A 583 -20.26 -2.19 0.95
CA PRO A 583 -19.84 -1.98 -0.43
C PRO A 583 -20.11 -0.56 -0.97
N GLN A 584 -21.07 0.16 -0.40
CA GLN A 584 -21.44 1.50 -0.86
C GLN A 584 -21.11 2.61 0.15
N ASN A 585 -21.05 2.30 1.45
CA ASN A 585 -20.94 3.29 2.51
C ASN A 585 -19.90 2.92 3.58
N LEU A 586 -19.31 3.95 4.19
CA LEU A 586 -18.52 3.88 5.41
C LEU A 586 -19.28 4.64 6.50
N ARG A 587 -19.55 4.00 7.64
CA ARG A 587 -20.36 4.58 8.72
C ARG A 587 -19.65 4.40 10.06
N LEU A 588 -19.42 5.49 10.76
CA LEU A 588 -18.91 5.46 12.12
C LEU A 588 -20.05 5.25 13.10
N ARG A 589 -19.83 4.46 14.15
CA ARG A 589 -20.80 4.21 15.21
C ARG A 589 -20.12 3.96 16.55
N LYS A 590 -20.88 4.11 17.63
CA LYS A 590 -20.47 3.61 18.94
C LYS A 590 -20.63 2.09 19.01
N ARG A 591 -19.81 1.44 19.85
CA ARG A 591 -19.95 0.01 20.21
C ARG A 591 -21.32 -0.21 20.85
N THR A 592 -21.59 0.52 21.93
CA THR A 592 -22.90 0.55 22.59
C THR A 592 -23.80 1.56 21.88
N LEU A 593 -24.78 1.08 21.12
CA LEU A 593 -25.69 1.94 20.36
C LEU A 593 -26.67 2.72 21.24
N ASN A 594 -27.19 2.08 22.29
CA ASN A 594 -28.21 2.69 23.14
C ASN A 594 -27.65 3.83 24.00
N ASN A 595 -28.27 5.01 23.93
CA ASN A 595 -27.77 6.19 24.61
C ASN A 595 -27.83 6.07 26.15
N SER A 596 -28.88 5.46 26.69
CA SER A 596 -29.03 5.28 28.14
C SER A 596 -28.01 4.29 28.71
N GLN A 597 -27.65 3.26 27.95
CA GLN A 597 -26.60 2.31 28.34
C GLN A 597 -25.22 2.98 28.33
N ARG A 598 -24.88 3.74 27.27
CA ARG A 598 -23.63 4.51 27.20
C ARG A 598 -23.44 5.46 28.39
N MET A 599 -24.48 6.23 28.75
CA MET A 599 -24.41 7.15 29.90
C MET A 599 -24.15 6.40 31.21
N LYS A 600 -24.74 5.20 31.39
CA LYS A 600 -24.46 4.35 32.55
C LYS A 600 -23.02 3.86 32.56
N GLU A 601 -22.50 3.40 31.42
CA GLU A 601 -21.11 2.93 31.26
C GLU A 601 -20.10 4.05 31.57
N GLN A 602 -20.30 5.24 30.98
CA GLN A 602 -19.46 6.42 31.25
C GLN A 602 -19.50 6.83 32.73
N SER A 603 -20.68 6.77 33.37
CA SER A 603 -20.83 7.09 34.80
C SER A 603 -20.11 6.09 35.72
N ARG A 604 -19.99 4.82 35.29
CA ARG A 604 -19.25 3.78 36.02
C ARG A 604 -17.75 3.95 35.84
N ALA A 605 -17.30 4.25 34.62
CA ALA A 605 -15.89 4.51 34.31
C ALA A 605 -15.33 5.77 34.99
N LYS A 606 -16.17 6.78 35.29
CA LYS A 606 -15.74 7.97 36.07
C LYS A 606 -15.64 7.70 37.59
N LYS A 607 -16.12 6.56 38.08
CA LYS A 607 -16.17 6.21 39.51
C LYS A 607 -15.14 5.16 39.94
N GLY A 608 -14.56 4.43 38.99
CA GLY A 608 -13.43 3.53 39.20
C GLY A 608 -12.17 4.18 38.69
#